data_AF-A0A4R2H8G5-F1
#
_entry.id   AF-A0A4R2H8G5-F1
#
_cell.length_a   1.000
_cell.length_b   1.000
_cell.length_c   1.000
_cell.angle_alpha   90.00
_cell.angle_beta   90.00
_cell.angle_gamma   90.00
#
_symmetry.space_group_name_H-M   'P 1'
#
loop_
_entity.id
_entity.type
_entity.pdbx_description
1 polymer ?
#
loop_
_entity_poly.entity_id
_entity_poly.type
_entity_poly.pdbx_seq_one_letter_code
_entity_poly.pdbx_strand_id
1 'polypeptide(L)'
;MTRKTIVCALLMFAAHTTFAQDEFNVEVPKDIIILNSTKDYKTALSTAKKASVLLRKKLDLRGLMPNNKIGLSMSKGDCMEDAGGDETGYPCYPARGDGAAINDDYISVEYSNAYKGFAKGYYIVVAAITDVKSLDMKNKLAAIKKKYPDAYAKRTNIWRGCMH
;
A
#
# COMPACT_ATOMS: atom_id res chain seq x y z
N MET A 1 -8.13 51.36 -55.59
CA MET A 1 -9.41 50.71 -55.94
C MET A 1 -9.25 49.21 -55.70
N THR A 2 -10.13 48.59 -54.89
CA THR A 2 -10.40 47.13 -54.70
C THR A 2 -9.21 46.18 -54.43
N ARG A 3 -8.83 45.83 -53.20
CA ARG A 3 -9.41 44.94 -52.15
C ARG A 3 -9.72 43.47 -52.55
N LYS A 4 -8.94 42.58 -51.93
CA LYS A 4 -9.26 41.25 -51.32
C LYS A 4 -9.60 40.05 -52.20
N THR A 5 -8.85 38.95 -51.97
CA THR A 5 -9.44 37.70 -51.46
C THR A 5 -8.43 36.95 -50.56
N ILE A 6 -8.76 36.79 -49.28
CA ILE A 6 -8.11 35.87 -48.32
C ILE A 6 -9.19 34.83 -47.99
N VAL A 7 -8.88 33.55 -48.14
CA VAL A 7 -9.70 32.40 -47.69
C VAL A 7 -8.74 31.44 -47.00
N CYS A 8 -8.62 31.50 -45.67
CA CYS A 8 -9.29 30.64 -44.67
C CYS A 8 -8.91 29.15 -44.78
N ALA A 9 -7.82 28.76 -44.11
CA ALA A 9 -7.55 27.38 -43.73
C ALA A 9 -8.06 27.15 -42.29
N LEU A 10 -9.16 26.40 -42.15
CA LEU A 10 -9.63 25.89 -40.86
C LEU A 10 -8.74 24.71 -40.43
N LEU A 11 -7.93 24.91 -39.39
CA LEU A 11 -7.23 23.84 -38.67
C LEU A 11 -8.19 23.24 -37.63
N MET A 12 -8.66 22.01 -37.89
CA MET A 12 -9.30 21.19 -36.87
C MET A 12 -8.26 20.72 -35.86
N PHE A 13 -8.26 21.35 -34.67
CA PHE A 13 -7.56 20.81 -33.50
C PHE A 13 -8.36 19.62 -32.96
N ALA A 14 -7.99 18.41 -33.38
CA ALA A 14 -8.38 17.19 -32.69
C ALA A 14 -7.67 17.18 -31.33
N ALA A 15 -8.42 17.46 -30.27
CA ALA A 15 -7.96 17.23 -28.90
C ALA A 15 -7.85 15.72 -28.69
N HIS A 16 -6.65 15.17 -28.87
CA HIS A 16 -6.36 13.81 -28.44
C HIS A 16 -6.34 13.78 -26.91
N THR A 17 -7.43 13.36 -26.30
CA THR A 17 -7.41 12.90 -24.91
C THR A 17 -6.64 11.60 -24.87
N THR A 18 -5.34 11.67 -24.59
CA THR A 18 -4.55 10.50 -24.23
C THR A 18 -5.09 9.99 -22.89
N PHE A 19 -5.87 8.92 -22.93
CA PHE A 19 -6.09 8.09 -21.75
C PHE A 19 -4.73 7.50 -21.37
N ALA A 20 -4.11 8.03 -20.33
CA ALA A 20 -2.94 7.41 -19.72
C ALA A 20 -3.35 6.00 -19.28
N GLN A 21 -2.84 4.97 -19.95
CA GLN A 21 -2.96 3.60 -19.46
C GLN A 21 -2.15 3.53 -18.16
N ASP A 22 -2.78 3.14 -17.06
CA ASP A 22 -2.06 2.82 -15.83
C ASP A 22 -0.99 1.77 -16.14
N GLU A 23 0.27 2.07 -15.84
CA GLU A 23 1.37 1.12 -16.02
C GLU A 23 1.13 -0.13 -15.15
N PHE A 24 1.36 -1.31 -15.74
CA PHE A 24 1.17 -2.63 -15.14
C PHE A 24 2.51 -3.38 -15.14
N ASN A 25 2.72 -4.25 -14.15
CA ASN A 25 4.01 -4.89 -13.82
C ASN A 25 5.10 -3.89 -13.43
N VAL A 26 4.75 -2.97 -12.52
CA VAL A 26 5.64 -1.90 -12.05
C VAL A 26 5.64 -1.78 -10.53
N GLU A 27 6.76 -1.28 -10.00
CA GLU A 27 6.94 -0.91 -8.60
C GLU A 27 6.42 0.51 -8.38
N VAL A 28 5.28 0.65 -7.70
CA VAL A 28 4.66 1.95 -7.45
C VAL A 28 5.11 2.47 -6.08
N PRO A 29 5.75 3.66 -6.00
CA PRO A 29 6.18 4.21 -4.73
C PRO A 29 4.97 4.65 -3.90
N LYS A 30 4.95 4.26 -2.62
CA LYS A 30 3.87 4.56 -1.66
C LYS A 30 4.44 4.97 -0.31
N ASP A 31 3.70 5.79 0.42
CA ASP A 31 3.98 6.08 1.83
C ASP A 31 3.02 5.27 2.71
N ILE A 32 3.59 4.47 3.62
CA ILE A 32 2.87 3.66 4.60
C ILE A 32 2.89 4.38 5.95
N ILE A 33 1.72 4.61 6.55
CA ILE A 33 1.61 5.19 7.89
C ILE A 33 1.66 4.08 8.94
N ILE A 34 2.67 4.12 9.81
CA ILE A 34 2.96 3.12 10.82
C ILE A 34 2.75 3.71 12.22
N LEU A 35 2.03 2.98 13.08
CA LEU A 35 1.72 3.38 14.46
C LEU A 35 2.72 2.83 15.47
N ASN A 36 3.21 1.61 15.23
CA ASN A 36 4.10 0.88 16.12
C ASN A 36 4.91 -0.14 15.30
N SER A 37 6.15 -0.39 15.74
CA SER A 37 7.02 -1.44 15.21
C SER A 37 7.59 -2.22 16.39
N THR A 38 7.44 -3.54 16.39
CA THR A 38 7.88 -4.41 17.49
C THR A 38 8.28 -5.78 16.97
N LYS A 39 9.13 -6.52 17.69
CA LYS A 39 9.46 -7.91 17.37
C LYS A 39 8.43 -8.91 17.93
N ASP A 40 7.55 -8.46 18.82
CA ASP A 40 6.51 -9.31 19.43
C ASP A 40 5.15 -9.13 18.75
N TYR A 41 4.67 -10.19 18.10
CA TYR A 41 3.38 -10.16 17.41
C TYR A 41 2.21 -9.86 18.36
N LYS A 42 2.23 -10.37 19.60
CA LYS A 42 1.14 -10.14 20.55
C LYS A 42 1.00 -8.66 20.87
N THR A 43 2.12 -7.96 21.06
CA THR A 43 2.18 -6.52 21.23
C THR A 43 1.68 -5.76 20.00
N ALA A 44 2.08 -6.17 18.79
CA ALA A 44 1.59 -5.56 17.54
C ALA A 44 0.07 -5.74 17.40
N LEU A 45 -0.45 -6.94 17.64
CA LEU A 45 -1.88 -7.26 17.56
C LEU A 45 -2.71 -6.50 18.60
N SER A 46 -2.22 -6.42 19.85
CA SER A 46 -2.86 -5.62 20.90
C SER A 46 -2.92 -4.14 20.51
N THR A 47 -1.83 -3.60 19.97
CA THR A 47 -1.76 -2.23 19.47
C THR A 47 -2.72 -2.00 18.31
N ALA A 48 -2.78 -2.91 17.34
CA ALA A 48 -3.70 -2.84 16.20
C ALA A 48 -5.18 -2.83 16.64
N LYS A 49 -5.56 -3.71 17.59
CA LYS A 49 -6.91 -3.75 18.16
C LYS A 49 -7.27 -2.46 18.90
N LYS A 50 -6.34 -1.88 19.66
CA LYS A 50 -6.56 -0.58 20.32
C LYS A 50 -6.69 0.55 19.30
N ALA A 51 -5.86 0.53 18.26
CA ALA A 51 -5.84 1.55 17.22
C ALA A 51 -7.12 1.55 16.38
N SER A 52 -7.67 0.37 16.05
CA SER A 52 -8.92 0.30 15.29
C SER A 52 -10.07 0.98 16.04
N VAL A 53 -10.16 0.80 17.35
CA VAL A 53 -11.16 1.45 18.20
C VAL A 53 -10.89 2.95 18.33
N LEU A 54 -9.66 3.35 18.71
CA LEU A 54 -9.32 4.75 18.99
C LEU A 54 -9.37 5.64 17.75
N LEU A 55 -9.00 5.10 16.59
CA LEU A 55 -9.03 5.80 15.31
C LEU A 55 -10.33 5.57 14.53
N ARG A 56 -11.24 4.72 15.03
CA ARG A 56 -12.49 4.32 14.37
C ARG A 56 -12.27 3.80 12.95
N LYS A 57 -11.25 2.95 12.80
CA LYS A 57 -10.85 2.32 11.54
C LYS A 57 -11.16 0.84 11.55
N LYS A 58 -11.48 0.27 10.39
CA LYS A 58 -11.60 -1.19 10.23
C LYS A 58 -10.30 -1.87 10.71
N LEU A 59 -10.42 -2.92 11.51
CA LEU A 59 -9.32 -3.85 11.75
C LEU A 59 -9.41 -4.96 10.70
N ASP A 60 -8.36 -5.10 9.88
CA ASP A 60 -8.27 -6.16 8.88
C ASP A 60 -6.90 -6.81 8.99
N LEU A 61 -6.88 -8.04 9.52
CA LEU A 61 -5.65 -8.82 9.70
C LEU A 61 -5.34 -9.68 8.47
N ARG A 62 -6.16 -9.61 7.40
CA ARG A 62 -5.93 -10.27 6.10
C ARG A 62 -5.73 -11.79 6.20
N GLY A 63 -6.26 -12.43 7.24
CA GLY A 63 -6.04 -13.86 7.52
C GLY A 63 -4.60 -14.23 7.89
N LEU A 64 -3.74 -13.24 8.18
CA LEU A 64 -2.32 -13.46 8.46
C LEU A 64 -2.10 -13.90 9.91
N MET A 65 -1.28 -14.93 10.05
CA MET A 65 -0.89 -15.54 11.33
C MET A 65 0.63 -15.53 11.48
N PRO A 66 1.16 -15.47 12.71
CA PRO A 66 2.59 -15.58 12.95
C PRO A 66 3.17 -16.85 12.34
N ASN A 67 4.29 -16.71 11.64
CA ASN A 67 5.04 -17.81 11.06
C ASN A 67 6.52 -17.67 11.44
N ASN A 68 7.13 -18.76 11.90
CA ASN A 68 8.51 -18.75 12.38
C ASN A 68 9.57 -18.59 11.27
N LYS A 69 9.24 -18.90 10.01
CA LYS A 69 10.15 -18.78 8.86
C LYS A 69 10.11 -17.38 8.26
N ILE A 70 8.90 -16.88 7.96
CA ILE A 70 8.72 -15.64 7.19
C ILE A 70 8.04 -14.50 7.96
N GLY A 71 7.80 -14.69 9.26
CA GLY A 71 7.20 -13.70 10.17
C GLY A 71 5.68 -13.74 10.19
N LEU A 72 5.04 -13.51 9.04
CA LEU A 72 3.59 -13.69 8.87
C LEU A 72 3.32 -14.60 7.69
N SER A 73 2.25 -15.38 7.76
CA SER A 73 1.77 -16.16 6.63
C SER A 73 0.26 -16.31 6.67
N MET A 74 -0.36 -16.49 5.51
CA MET A 74 -1.74 -16.95 5.43
C MET A 74 -1.85 -18.42 5.86
N SER A 75 -3.07 -18.96 5.92
CA SER A 75 -3.26 -20.39 6.13
C SER A 75 -2.77 -21.17 4.89
N LYS A 76 -2.45 -22.47 5.06
CA LYS A 76 -2.04 -23.31 3.93
C LYS A 76 -3.11 -23.39 2.83
N GLY A 77 -4.39 -23.35 3.19
CA GLY A 77 -5.50 -23.40 2.22
C GLY A 77 -5.69 -22.08 1.45
N ASP A 78 -5.24 -20.97 2.02
CA ASP A 78 -5.33 -19.65 1.37
C ASP A 78 -4.05 -19.30 0.59
N CYS A 79 -2.98 -20.06 0.79
CA CYS A 79 -1.78 -19.94 -0.02
C CYS A 79 -1.99 -20.61 -1.37
N MET A 80 -1.97 -19.81 -2.44
CA MET A 80 -1.94 -20.33 -3.80
C MET A 80 -0.53 -20.82 -4.11
N GLU A 81 -0.39 -21.83 -4.97
CA GLU A 81 0.92 -22.37 -5.39
C GLU A 81 1.84 -21.25 -5.95
N ASP A 82 1.24 -20.24 -6.61
CA ASP A 82 1.94 -19.09 -7.20
C ASP A 82 1.97 -17.83 -6.31
N ALA A 83 1.55 -17.91 -5.05
CA ALA A 83 1.50 -16.76 -4.13
C ALA A 83 2.84 -16.48 -3.40
N GLY A 84 3.97 -16.90 -3.97
CA GLY A 84 5.30 -16.66 -3.42
C GLY A 84 5.66 -17.47 -2.18
N GLY A 85 5.15 -18.71 -2.07
CA GLY A 85 5.59 -19.67 -1.04
C GLY A 85 6.77 -20.54 -1.47
N ASP A 86 7.06 -21.61 -0.73
CA ASP A 86 8.08 -22.59 -1.13
C ASP A 86 7.60 -23.46 -2.32
N GLU A 87 8.29 -24.56 -2.60
CA GLU A 87 7.89 -25.52 -3.65
C GLU A 87 6.45 -26.06 -3.51
N THR A 88 5.80 -25.83 -2.35
CA THR A 88 4.40 -26.18 -2.06
C THR A 88 3.47 -24.97 -1.96
N GLY A 89 3.96 -23.76 -2.27
CA GLY A 89 3.22 -22.51 -2.11
C GLY A 89 3.07 -22.04 -0.67
N TYR A 90 3.70 -22.69 0.33
CA TYR A 90 3.53 -22.35 1.75
C TYR A 90 4.84 -22.36 2.55
N PRO A 91 5.16 -21.37 3.40
CA PRO A 91 4.32 -20.25 3.80
C PRO A 91 4.31 -19.14 2.75
N CYS A 92 3.15 -18.53 2.52
CA CYS A 92 2.98 -17.38 1.64
C CYS A 92 2.62 -16.12 2.43
N TYR A 93 3.06 -14.96 1.95
CA TYR A 93 2.70 -13.65 2.51
C TYR A 93 2.75 -12.56 1.43
N PRO A 94 1.61 -12.24 0.79
CA PRO A 94 1.54 -11.08 -0.08
C PRO A 94 1.53 -9.79 0.75
N ALA A 95 2.46 -8.87 0.48
CA ALA A 95 2.53 -7.61 1.22
C ALA A 95 1.24 -6.81 1.00
N ARG A 96 0.86 -5.98 1.97
CA ARG A 96 -0.33 -5.14 1.83
C ARG A 96 -0.17 -4.20 0.64
N GLY A 97 -1.13 -4.25 -0.28
CA GLY A 97 -1.16 -3.44 -1.49
C GLY A 97 -0.59 -4.13 -2.73
N ASP A 98 0.16 -5.23 -2.58
CA ASP A 98 0.70 -5.95 -3.75
C ASP A 98 -0.41 -6.41 -4.70
N GLY A 99 -0.09 -6.39 -5.99
CA GLY A 99 -1.01 -6.69 -7.09
C GLY A 99 -1.68 -5.45 -7.67
N ALA A 100 -2.18 -4.54 -6.81
CA ALA A 100 -2.94 -3.37 -7.25
C ALA A 100 -2.26 -2.02 -6.94
N ALA A 101 -1.37 -1.98 -5.95
CA ALA A 101 -0.77 -0.77 -5.39
C ALA A 101 -1.79 0.35 -5.09
N ILE A 102 -2.94 -0.04 -4.52
CA ILE A 102 -4.01 0.89 -4.16
C ILE A 102 -3.74 1.59 -2.83
N ASN A 103 -4.26 2.81 -2.70
CA ASN A 103 -4.33 3.47 -1.41
C ASN A 103 -5.44 2.84 -0.57
N ASP A 104 -5.23 2.78 0.74
CA ASP A 104 -6.20 2.19 1.66
C ASP A 104 -6.10 2.83 3.06
N ASP A 105 -7.11 2.59 3.90
CA ASP A 105 -7.28 3.31 5.16
C ASP A 105 -7.79 2.45 6.33
N TYR A 106 -7.22 1.26 6.51
CA TYR A 106 -7.55 0.34 7.61
C TYR A 106 -6.33 -0.02 8.47
N ILE A 107 -6.58 -0.53 9.67
CA ILE A 107 -5.54 -1.01 10.58
C ILE A 107 -5.23 -2.48 10.27
N SER A 108 -3.95 -2.80 10.07
CA SER A 108 -3.45 -4.18 9.97
C SER A 108 -2.15 -4.37 10.74
N VAL A 109 -1.77 -5.64 10.92
CA VAL A 109 -0.42 -6.03 11.35
C VAL A 109 0.27 -6.61 10.13
N GLU A 110 1.39 -6.02 9.75
CA GLU A 110 2.20 -6.45 8.61
C GLU A 110 3.60 -6.82 9.08
N TYR A 111 4.37 -7.51 8.24
CA TYR A 111 5.74 -7.88 8.56
C TYR A 111 6.73 -7.08 7.71
N SER A 112 7.67 -6.42 8.37
CA SER A 112 8.57 -5.45 7.76
C SER A 112 9.50 -6.04 6.69
N ASN A 113 9.65 -7.37 6.66
CA ASN A 113 10.47 -8.03 5.65
C ASN A 113 9.91 -7.88 4.23
N ALA A 114 8.60 -7.77 4.08
CA ALA A 114 7.98 -7.64 2.76
C ALA A 114 8.15 -6.24 2.14
N TYR A 115 8.55 -5.23 2.93
CA TYR A 115 8.68 -3.85 2.45
C TYR A 115 10.14 -3.48 2.19
N LYS A 116 10.40 -2.96 0.99
CA LYS A 116 11.73 -2.47 0.59
C LYS A 116 12.10 -1.22 1.41
N GLY A 117 13.35 -1.17 1.90
CA GLY A 117 13.87 -0.06 2.73
C GLY A 117 13.42 -0.09 4.20
N PHE A 118 12.63 -1.08 4.62
CA PHE A 118 12.24 -1.23 6.01
C PHE A 118 13.28 -2.02 6.79
N ALA A 119 13.43 -1.72 8.09
CA ALA A 119 14.24 -2.54 8.97
C ALA A 119 13.59 -3.91 9.08
N LYS A 120 14.36 -4.98 8.88
CA LYS A 120 13.86 -6.36 8.83
C LYS A 120 13.60 -6.90 10.25
N GLY A 121 12.68 -7.85 10.36
CA GLY A 121 12.40 -8.60 11.60
C GLY A 121 11.37 -7.96 12.54
N TYR A 122 10.49 -7.09 12.04
CA TYR A 122 9.49 -6.39 12.87
C TYR A 122 8.08 -6.66 12.37
N TYR A 123 7.16 -6.88 13.30
CA TYR A 123 5.73 -6.68 13.10
C TYR A 123 5.44 -5.18 13.20
N ILE A 124 4.80 -4.63 12.18
CA ILE A 124 4.45 -3.22 12.07
C ILE A 124 2.93 -3.07 12.08
N VAL A 125 2.43 -2.08 12.81
CA VAL A 125 1.00 -1.74 12.82
C VAL A 125 0.78 -0.65 11.78
N VAL A 126 0.20 -1.03 10.64
CA VAL A 126 -0.06 -0.13 9.51
C VAL A 126 -1.46 0.45 9.62
N ALA A 127 -1.59 1.76 9.44
CA ALA A 127 -2.86 2.48 9.52
C ALA A 127 -3.40 2.97 8.18
N ALA A 128 -2.55 3.10 7.16
CA ALA A 128 -2.91 3.50 5.81
C ALA A 128 -1.74 3.29 4.83
N ILE A 129 -2.07 3.06 3.56
CA ILE A 129 -1.18 3.20 2.41
C ILE A 129 -1.68 4.39 1.58
N THR A 130 -0.77 5.28 1.20
CA THR A 130 -1.11 6.54 0.53
C THR A 130 -0.11 6.85 -0.58
N ASP A 131 -0.51 7.75 -1.49
CA ASP A 131 0.43 8.31 -2.44
C ASP A 131 1.48 9.15 -1.73
N VAL A 132 2.69 9.07 -2.29
CA VAL A 132 3.89 9.68 -1.76
C VAL A 132 3.71 11.17 -1.50
N LYS A 133 3.97 11.60 -0.26
CA LYS A 133 3.94 13.01 0.17
C LYS A 133 2.64 13.76 -0.18
N SER A 134 1.56 13.03 -0.47
CA SER A 134 0.27 13.59 -0.85
C SER A 134 -0.34 14.41 0.29
N LEU A 135 -1.28 15.30 -0.06
CA LEU A 135 -2.04 16.05 0.95
C LEU A 135 -2.85 15.10 1.84
N ASP A 136 -3.43 14.05 1.26
CA ASP A 136 -4.15 13.00 1.99
C ASP A 136 -3.23 12.31 3.01
N MET A 137 -2.02 11.89 2.63
CA MET A 137 -1.03 11.32 3.54
C MET A 137 -0.75 12.25 4.72
N LYS A 138 -0.45 13.52 4.45
CA LYS A 138 -0.14 14.51 5.50
C LYS A 138 -1.31 14.69 6.46
N ASN A 139 -2.53 14.78 5.94
CA ASN A 139 -3.75 14.94 6.73
C ASN A 139 -4.03 13.71 7.61
N LYS A 140 -3.93 12.51 7.02
CA LYS A 140 -4.09 11.25 7.77
C LYS A 140 -3.04 11.13 8.87
N LEU A 141 -1.77 11.38 8.57
CA LEU A 141 -0.69 11.32 9.55
C LEU A 141 -0.92 12.32 10.68
N ALA A 142 -1.26 13.58 10.37
CA ALA A 142 -1.54 14.60 11.38
C ALA A 142 -2.71 14.20 12.29
N ALA A 143 -3.80 13.66 11.73
CA ALA A 143 -4.93 13.17 12.51
C ALA A 143 -4.56 12.00 13.42
N ILE A 144 -3.80 11.04 12.89
CA ILE A 144 -3.32 9.87 13.64
C ILE A 144 -2.39 10.30 14.79
N LYS A 145 -1.48 11.25 14.54
CA LYS A 145 -0.51 11.71 15.55
C LYS A 145 -1.15 12.39 16.76
N LYS A 146 -2.41 12.83 16.67
CA LYS A 146 -3.19 13.29 17.84
C LYS A 146 -3.46 12.19 18.87
N LYS A 147 -3.44 10.91 18.45
CA LYS A 147 -3.67 9.74 19.31
C LYS A 147 -2.44 8.84 19.42
N TYR A 148 -1.57 8.86 18.41
CA TYR A 148 -0.33 8.09 18.32
C TYR A 148 0.83 9.02 17.96
N PRO A 149 1.40 9.77 18.92
CA PRO A 149 2.42 10.81 18.65
C PRO A 149 3.66 10.30 17.90
N ASP A 150 4.04 9.05 18.15
CA ASP A 150 5.20 8.40 17.52
C ASP A 150 4.90 7.84 16.13
N ALA A 151 3.66 7.95 15.65
CA ALA A 151 3.32 7.50 14.31
C ALA A 151 4.10 8.27 13.25
N TYR A 152 4.52 7.55 12.21
CA TYR A 152 5.31 8.10 11.11
C TYR A 152 4.88 7.51 9.77
N ALA A 153 5.15 8.23 8.69
CA ALA A 153 5.05 7.70 7.34
C ALA A 153 6.42 7.22 6.88
N LYS A 154 6.47 6.06 6.23
CA LYS A 154 7.69 5.52 5.62
C LYS A 154 7.44 5.10 4.19
N ARG A 155 8.34 5.51 3.30
CA ARG A 155 8.27 5.17 1.88
C ARG A 155 8.71 3.73 1.62
N THR A 156 7.99 3.08 0.73
CA THR A 156 8.39 1.82 0.09
C THR A 156 7.88 1.79 -1.34
N ASN A 157 8.14 0.71 -2.07
CA ASN A 157 7.51 0.43 -3.35
C ASN A 157 6.59 -0.78 -3.17
N ILE A 158 5.46 -0.76 -3.87
CA ILE A 158 4.44 -1.81 -3.85
C ILE A 158 4.20 -2.26 -5.28
N TRP A 159 4.17 -3.57 -5.49
CA TRP A 159 4.01 -4.14 -6.82
C TRP A 159 2.58 -3.91 -7.34
N ARG A 160 2.47 -3.41 -8.57
CA ARG A 160 1.23 -3.39 -9.35
C ARG A 160 1.41 -4.29 -10.56
N GLY A 161 0.68 -5.40 -10.61
CA GLY A 161 0.87 -6.43 -11.64
C GLY A 161 0.19 -7.72 -11.23
N CYS A 162 0.28 -8.74 -12.08
CA CYS A 162 -0.05 -10.10 -11.63
C CYS A 162 0.93 -10.51 -10.53
N MET A 163 0.43 -11.17 -9.49
CA MET A 163 1.29 -11.89 -8.55
C MET A 163 1.56 -13.25 -9.19
N HIS A 164 2.83 -13.58 -9.37
CA HIS A 164 3.35 -14.79 -10.02
C HIS A 164 4.51 -15.35 -9.20
#